data_AF-A0A7J3F2Z0-F1
#
_entry.id   AF-A0A7J3F2Z0-F1
#
_cell.length_a   1.000
_cell.length_b   1.000
_cell.length_c   1.000
_cell.angle_alpha   90.00
_cell.angle_beta   90.00
_cell.angle_gamma   90.00
#
_symmetry.space_group_name_H-M   'P 1'
#
loop_
_entity.id
_entity.type
_entity.pdbx_description
1 polymer ?
#
loop_
_entity_poly.entity_id
_entity_poly.type
_entity_poly.pdbx_seq_one_letter_code
_entity_poly.pdbx_strand_id
1 'polypeptide(L)'
;MFGDGAFDAKPVLNTIVSKGYIPIVKRGLTSPRGYGARIRDRAYNDSLYAYRSVGEGIFGALTVEFGGRIKAKRRESTETRIPLRITICCLKIIVRWIYE
;
A
#
# COMPACT_ATOMS: atom_id res chain seq x y z
N MET A 1 -6.37 -7.33 -7.77
CA MET A 1 -7.11 -6.32 -7.00
C MET A 1 -6.47 -6.16 -5.63
N PHE A 2 -6.09 -4.95 -5.24
CA PHE A 2 -5.53 -4.68 -3.91
C PHE A 2 -6.66 -4.51 -2.90
N GLY A 3 -6.57 -5.16 -1.73
CA GLY A 3 -7.57 -5.04 -0.66
C GLY A 3 -6.93 -4.96 0.73
N ASP A 4 -7.50 -4.16 1.62
CA ASP A 4 -7.14 -4.21 3.04
C ASP A 4 -7.69 -5.46 3.72
N GLY A 5 -7.19 -5.78 4.92
CA GLY A 5 -7.62 -6.94 5.69
C GLY A 5 -9.10 -6.97 6.05
N ALA A 6 -9.81 -5.83 5.95
CA ALA A 6 -11.27 -5.79 6.07
C ALA A 6 -11.99 -6.57 4.95
N PHE A 7 -11.36 -6.70 3.77
CA PHE A 7 -11.86 -7.47 2.65
C PHE A 7 -11.39 -8.92 2.67
N ASP A 8 -10.70 -9.34 3.74
CA ASP A 8 -10.17 -10.68 3.91
C ASP A 8 -11.24 -11.69 4.36
N ALA A 9 -12.33 -11.76 3.60
CA ALA A 9 -13.44 -12.65 3.86
C ALA A 9 -13.55 -13.72 2.76
N LYS A 10 -13.83 -14.96 3.15
CA LYS A 10 -14.02 -16.09 2.23
C LYS A 10 -14.96 -15.80 1.04
N PRO A 11 -16.18 -15.23 1.24
CA PRO A 11 -17.06 -14.93 0.11
C PRO A 11 -16.43 -13.93 -0.85
N VAL A 12 -15.81 -12.87 -0.32
CA VAL A 12 -15.17 -11.81 -1.12
C VAL A 12 -14.04 -12.38 -1.97
N LEU A 13 -13.11 -13.13 -1.35
CA LEU A 13 -11.98 -13.73 -2.07
C LEU A 13 -12.44 -14.71 -3.15
N ASN A 14 -13.46 -15.51 -2.87
CA ASN A 14 -14.00 -16.45 -3.86
C ASN A 14 -14.65 -15.72 -5.04
N THR A 15 -15.39 -14.62 -4.80
CA THR A 15 -15.99 -13.82 -5.87
C THR A 15 -14.94 -13.11 -6.73
N ILE A 16 -13.86 -12.61 -6.11
CA ILE A 16 -12.76 -11.96 -6.86
C ILE A 16 -12.14 -12.99 -7.82
N VAL A 17 -11.83 -14.18 -7.32
CA VAL A 17 -11.25 -15.25 -8.13
C VAL A 17 -12.23 -15.76 -9.18
N SER A 18 -13.52 -15.91 -8.86
CA SER A 18 -14.51 -16.36 -9.85
C SER A 18 -14.68 -15.39 -11.01
N LYS A 19 -14.39 -14.10 -10.78
CA LYS A 19 -14.36 -13.06 -11.82
C LYS A 19 -13.02 -13.01 -12.58
N GLY A 20 -12.10 -13.93 -12.31
CA GLY A 20 -10.78 -13.99 -12.98
C GLY A 20 -9.74 -13.01 -12.43
N TYR A 21 -10.03 -12.31 -11.32
CA TYR A 21 -9.06 -11.40 -10.72
C TYR A 21 -8.18 -12.11 -9.68
N ILE A 22 -6.93 -11.66 -9.56
CA ILE A 22 -6.01 -12.11 -8.51
C ILE A 22 -6.22 -11.25 -7.25
N PRO A 23 -6.62 -11.84 -6.10
CA PRO A 23 -6.79 -11.11 -4.85
C PRO A 23 -5.44 -10.84 -4.17
N ILE A 24 -4.97 -9.59 -4.19
CA ILE A 24 -3.79 -9.14 -3.45
C ILE A 24 -4.30 -8.42 -2.20
N VAL A 25 -4.81 -9.20 -1.25
CA VAL A 25 -5.49 -8.70 -0.05
C VAL A 25 -4.63 -9.01 1.17
N LYS A 26 -4.39 -8.01 2.02
CA LYS A 26 -3.66 -8.23 3.28
C LYS A 26 -4.45 -9.19 4.17
N ARG A 27 -3.75 -10.10 4.84
CA ARG A 27 -4.40 -11.02 5.79
C ARG A 27 -5.05 -10.24 6.93
N GLY A 28 -6.33 -10.51 7.18
CA GLY A 28 -7.06 -10.05 8.35
C GLY A 28 -6.72 -10.89 9.59
N LEU A 29 -7.31 -10.52 10.74
CA LEU A 29 -7.14 -11.27 11.99
C LEU A 29 -7.76 -12.67 11.91
N THR A 30 -8.94 -12.76 11.29
CA THR A 30 -9.58 -14.02 10.95
C THR A 30 -9.09 -14.45 9.57
N SER A 31 -8.15 -15.38 9.50
CA SER A 31 -7.65 -15.89 8.21
C SER A 31 -8.69 -16.85 7.58
N PRO A 32 -9.42 -16.45 6.52
CA PRO A 32 -10.37 -17.32 5.86
C PRO A 32 -9.64 -18.51 5.21
N ARG A 33 -10.24 -19.71 5.27
CA ARG A 33 -9.75 -20.88 4.54
C ARG A 33 -10.55 -21.07 3.24
N GLY A 34 -9.93 -21.63 2.22
CA GLY A 34 -10.60 -22.02 0.98
C GLY A 34 -9.82 -21.67 -0.28
N TYR A 35 -10.47 -21.86 -1.43
CA TYR A 35 -9.89 -21.67 -2.76
C TYR A 35 -9.37 -20.25 -2.99
N GLY A 36 -10.20 -19.22 -2.77
CA GLY A 36 -9.79 -17.82 -2.91
C GLY A 36 -8.66 -17.41 -1.96
N ALA A 37 -8.67 -17.93 -0.72
CA ALA A 37 -7.61 -17.68 0.26
C ALA A 37 -6.27 -18.30 -0.14
N ARG A 38 -6.27 -19.52 -0.70
CA ARG A 38 -5.04 -20.16 -1.22
C ARG A 38 -4.42 -19.37 -2.36
N ILE A 39 -5.25 -18.81 -3.25
CA ILE A 39 -4.77 -17.99 -4.37
C ILE A 39 -4.22 -16.66 -3.85
N ARG A 40 -4.94 -15.99 -2.94
CA ARG A 40 -4.45 -14.80 -2.23
C ARG A 40 -3.09 -15.06 -1.61
N ASP A 41 -2.93 -16.13 -0.84
CA ASP A 41 -1.68 -16.45 -0.15
C ASP A 41 -0.50 -16.70 -1.09
N ARG A 42 -0.76 -17.29 -2.26
CA ARG A 42 0.27 -17.51 -3.28
C ARG A 42 0.63 -16.21 -4.01
N ALA A 43 -0.34 -15.33 -4.22
CA ALA A 43 -0.16 -14.10 -4.99
C ALA A 43 0.29 -12.91 -4.12
N TYR A 44 0.08 -12.97 -2.81
CA TYR A 44 0.37 -11.88 -1.91
C TYR A 44 1.87 -11.67 -1.77
N ASN A 45 2.30 -10.42 -1.99
CA ASN A 45 3.67 -9.99 -1.86
C ASN A 45 3.66 -8.66 -1.11
N ASP A 46 4.31 -8.59 0.06
CA ASP A 46 4.31 -7.39 0.90
C ASP A 46 4.95 -6.19 0.20
N SER A 47 6.02 -6.40 -0.59
CA SER A 47 6.66 -5.32 -1.35
C SER A 47 5.71 -4.73 -2.37
N LEU A 48 4.97 -5.56 -3.11
CA LEU A 48 3.99 -5.10 -4.09
C LEU A 48 2.77 -4.46 -3.41
N TYR A 49 2.33 -5.03 -2.28
CA TYR A 49 1.23 -4.48 -1.49
C TYR A 49 1.56 -3.08 -0.93
N ALA A 50 2.81 -2.82 -0.57
CA ALA A 50 3.24 -1.52 -0.05
C ALA A 50 2.97 -0.39 -1.06
N TYR A 51 3.08 -0.64 -2.36
CA TYR A 51 2.79 0.34 -3.40
C TYR A 51 1.29 0.64 -3.59
N ARG A 52 0.38 -0.09 -2.95
CA ARG A 52 -1.06 0.18 -2.99
C ARG A 52 -1.36 1.64 -2.65
N SER A 53 -0.74 2.17 -1.59
CA SER A 53 -1.01 3.52 -1.10
C SER A 53 -0.63 4.58 -2.12
N VAL A 54 0.31 4.33 -3.03
CA VAL A 54 0.69 5.28 -4.09
C VAL A 54 -0.52 5.65 -4.97
N GLY A 55 -1.38 4.67 -5.27
CA GLY A 55 -2.62 4.92 -6.01
C GLY A 55 -3.67 5.71 -5.24
N GLU A 56 -3.54 5.82 -3.91
CA GLU A 56 -4.44 6.58 -3.04
C GLU A 56 -4.00 8.06 -2.91
N GLY A 57 -2.81 8.43 -3.38
CA GLY A 57 -2.35 9.82 -3.53
C GLY A 57 -0.93 10.09 -3.01
N ILE A 58 -0.59 11.39 -2.91
CA ILE A 58 0.76 11.87 -2.55
C ILE A 58 1.20 11.33 -1.18
N PHE A 59 0.32 11.29 -0.18
CA PHE A 59 0.64 10.76 1.15
C PHE A 59 1.00 9.28 1.14
N GLY A 60 0.42 8.51 0.21
CA GLY A 60 0.78 7.12 0.04
C GLY A 60 2.13 6.92 -0.62
N ALA A 61 2.52 7.80 -1.55
CA ALA A 61 3.89 7.85 -2.09
C ALA A 61 4.91 8.21 -1.00
N LEU A 62 4.61 9.22 -0.17
CA LEU A 62 5.47 9.60 0.96
C LEU A 62 5.63 8.46 1.97
N THR A 63 4.58 7.69 2.20
CA THR A 63 4.61 6.53 3.11
C THR A 63 5.49 5.41 2.59
N VAL A 64 5.47 5.15 1.28
CA VAL A 64 6.35 4.15 0.64
C VAL A 64 7.81 4.61 0.68
N GLU A 65 8.07 5.87 0.37
CA GLU A 65 9.43 6.38 0.24
C GLU A 65 10.12 6.65 1.59
N PHE A 66 9.38 7.19 2.56
CA PHE A 66 9.94 7.62 3.85
C PHE A 66 9.41 6.85 5.06
N GLY A 67 8.60 5.81 4.83
CA GLY A 67 7.93 5.02 5.87
C GLY A 67 6.72 5.72 6.49
N GLY A 68 5.84 4.94 7.14
CA GLY A 68 4.53 5.42 7.62
C GLY A 68 4.51 6.26 8.90
N ARG A 69 5.57 6.26 9.74
CA ARG A 69 5.61 7.11 10.94
C ARG A 69 6.91 7.90 11.02
N ILE A 70 6.79 9.22 11.16
CA ILE A 70 7.91 10.11 11.50
C ILE A 70 8.28 9.84 12.95
N LYS A 71 9.36 9.09 13.18
CA LYS A 71 9.94 8.91 14.52
C LYS A 71 10.67 10.20 14.90
N ALA A 72 9.96 11.13 15.54
CA ALA A 72 10.52 12.35 16.10
C ALA A 72 10.05 12.52 17.55
N LYS A 73 10.99 12.81 18.45
CA LYS A 73 10.68 13.09 19.87
C LYS A 73 10.22 14.53 20.10
N ARG A 74 10.63 15.45 19.22
CA ARG A 74 10.31 16.89 19.29
C ARG A 74 9.36 17.28 18.18
N ARG A 75 8.38 18.13 18.51
CA ARG A 75 7.37 18.64 17.58
C ARG A 75 7.99 19.42 16.42
N GLU A 76 8.95 20.29 16.70
CA GLU A 76 9.69 21.07 15.70
C GLU A 76 10.38 20.19 14.64
N SER A 77 10.88 19.02 15.04
CA SER A 77 11.49 18.07 14.10
C SER A 77 10.45 17.41 13.20
N THR A 78 9.21 17.24 13.67
CA THR A 78 8.11 16.73 12.83
C THR A 78 7.68 17.80 11.82
N GLU A 79 7.50 19.03 12.29
CA GLU A 79 7.07 20.18 11.48
C GLU A 79 8.05 20.50 10.35
N THR A 80 9.35 20.27 10.54
CA THR A 80 10.37 20.44 9.49
C THR A 80 10.51 19.22 8.57
N ARG A 81 10.31 17.99 9.06
CA ARG A 81 10.45 16.76 8.26
C ARG A 81 9.30 16.54 7.29
N ILE A 82 8.08 16.94 7.64
CA ILE A 82 6.92 16.82 6.74
C ILE A 82 7.12 17.60 5.43
N PRO A 83 7.38 18.93 5.44
CA PRO A 83 7.55 19.69 4.21
C PRO A 83 8.76 19.22 3.42
N LEU A 84 9.88 18.89 4.07
CA LEU A 84 11.06 18.36 3.39
C LEU A 84 10.76 17.09 2.57
N ARG A 85 10.02 16.14 3.17
CA ARG A 85 9.61 14.91 2.47
C ARG A 85 8.71 15.19 1.28
N ILE A 86 7.76 16.12 1.43
CA ILE A 86 6.88 16.57 0.35
C ILE A 86 7.71 17.18 -0.79
N THR A 87 8.64 18.10 -0.48
CA THR A 87 9.49 18.76 -1.46
C THR A 87 10.34 17.75 -2.24
N ILE A 88 10.97 16.77 -1.57
CA ILE A 88 11.75 15.72 -2.25
C ILE A 88 10.87 14.91 -3.20
N CYS A 89 9.67 14.53 -2.78
CA CYS A 89 8.75 13.78 -3.61
C CYS A 89 8.31 14.58 -4.85
N CYS A 90 7.99 15.86 -4.69
CA CYS A 90 7.67 16.76 -5.80
C CYS A 90 8.86 16.92 -6.77
N LEU A 91 10.08 17.13 -6.25
CA LEU A 91 11.29 17.24 -7.08
C LEU A 91 11.52 15.97 -7.91
N LYS A 92 11.36 14.78 -7.33
CA LYS A 92 11.47 13.51 -8.07
C LYS A 92 10.44 13.39 -9.18
N ILE A 93 9.20 13.77 -8.93
CA ILE A 93 8.14 13.76 -9.94
C ILE A 93 8.48 14.72 -11.08
N ILE A 94 8.96 15.93 -10.77
CA ILE A 94 9.37 16.92 -11.76
C ILE A 94 10.57 16.43 -12.59
N VAL A 95 11.62 15.93 -11.94
CA VAL A 95 12.79 15.36 -12.64
C VAL A 95 12.34 14.23 -13.56
N ARG A 96 11.51 13.31 -13.05
CA ARG A 96 10.99 12.23 -13.87
C ARG A 96 10.20 12.73 -15.08
N TRP A 97 9.39 13.78 -14.91
CA TRP A 97 8.64 14.40 -16.00
C TRP A 97 9.51 15.12 -17.04
N ILE A 98 10.70 15.61 -16.66
CA ILE A 98 11.64 16.30 -17.57
C ILE A 98 12.46 15.29 -18.39
N TYR A 99 12.83 14.15 -17.79
CA TYR A 99 13.78 13.19 -18.37
C TYR A 99 13.12 11.93 -18.94
N GLU A 100 11.80 11.78 -18.83
CA GLU A 100 10.98 10.68 -19.40
C GLU A 100 10.10 11.25 -20.52
#